data_AF-A0A1D2NCD6-F1
#
_entry.id   AF-A0A1D2NCD6-F1
#
_cell.length_a   1.000
_cell.length_b   1.000
_cell.length_c   1.000
_cell.angle_alpha   90.00
_cell.angle_beta   90.00
_cell.angle_gamma   90.00
#
_symmetry.space_group_name_H-M   'P 1'
#
loop_
_entity.id
_entity.type
_entity.pdbx_description
1 polymer ?
#
loop_
_entity_poly.entity_id
_entity_poly.type
_entity_poly.pdbx_seq_one_letter_code
_entity_poly.pdbx_strand_id
1 'polypeptide(L)'
;MTSEYRTSRGEEPFRELSKKSAQLKRILSRIPDEIIDRKTFLETIKEIASTIKKVLDAVAAVSALVPNPNARALLEQRKREFVKYSKRFSTTLKEYFRDGLENPVYLSALYLINQTNLIMMTVKDRCE
;
A
#
# COMPACT_ATOMS: atom_id res chain seq x y z
N MET A 1 23.83 15.18 -24.93
CA MET A 1 23.84 13.79 -25.45
C MET A 1 23.31 12.88 -24.36
N THR A 2 22.24 12.17 -24.69
CA THR A 2 21.36 11.36 -23.85
C THR A 2 22.10 10.18 -23.25
N SER A 3 22.30 10.18 -21.93
CA SER A 3 22.75 9.00 -21.20
C SER A 3 21.59 8.00 -21.21
N GLU A 4 21.75 6.97 -22.03
CA GLU A 4 20.76 5.94 -22.29
C GLU A 4 20.27 5.28 -20.99
N TYR A 5 18.94 5.22 -20.90
CA TYR A 5 18.14 4.50 -19.94
C TYR A 5 18.46 3.00 -19.95
N ARG A 6 19.55 2.58 -19.33
CA ARG A 6 19.71 1.19 -18.89
C ARG A 6 19.06 1.04 -17.51
N THR A 7 17.73 1.17 -17.46
CA THR A 7 17.01 0.59 -16.32
C THR A 7 17.12 -0.91 -16.52
N SER A 8 17.86 -1.62 -15.66
CA SER A 8 17.90 -3.07 -15.70
C SER A 8 16.45 -3.55 -15.64
N ARG A 9 15.99 -4.33 -16.62
CA ARG A 9 14.58 -4.80 -16.73
C ARG A 9 14.01 -5.40 -15.43
N GLY A 10 14.89 -5.87 -14.53
CA GLY A 10 14.55 -6.33 -13.20
C GLY A 10 14.17 -5.24 -12.19
N GLU A 11 14.59 -3.98 -12.35
CA GLU A 11 14.35 -2.87 -11.41
C GLU A 11 12.98 -2.18 -11.59
N GLU A 12 12.36 -2.33 -12.76
CA GLU A 12 11.09 -1.66 -13.07
C GLU A 12 9.95 -2.06 -12.11
N PRO A 13 9.75 -3.34 -11.77
CA PRO A 13 8.74 -3.74 -10.78
C PRO A 13 9.01 -3.20 -9.37
N PHE A 14 10.28 -3.09 -8.97
CA PHE A 14 10.67 -2.51 -7.67
C PHE A 14 10.40 -1.00 -7.62
N ARG A 15 10.71 -0.28 -8.70
CA ARG A 15 10.42 1.15 -8.85
C ARG A 15 8.91 1.40 -8.85
N GLU A 16 8.14 0.58 -9.57
CA GLU A 16 6.68 0.70 -9.56
C GLU A 16 6.10 0.41 -8.18
N LEU A 17 6.54 -0.65 -7.49
CA LEU A 17 6.13 -0.91 -6.11
C LEU A 17 6.42 0.27 -5.17
N SER A 18 7.61 0.87 -5.29
CA SER A 18 8.00 2.05 -4.52
C SER A 18 7.06 3.23 -4.80
N LYS A 19 6.77 3.49 -6.07
CA LYS A 19 5.87 4.57 -6.51
C LYS A 19 4.44 4.36 -6.01
N LYS A 20 3.88 3.15 -6.16
CA LYS A 20 2.51 2.84 -5.70
C LYS A 20 2.41 2.91 -4.18
N SER A 21 3.43 2.42 -3.46
CA SER A 21 3.50 2.49 -2.00
C SER A 21 3.56 3.94 -1.51
N ALA A 22 4.35 4.80 -2.15
CA ALA A 22 4.40 6.22 -1.83
C ALA A 22 3.04 6.91 -2.09
N GLN A 23 2.38 6.58 -3.21
CA GLN A 23 1.05 7.09 -3.52
C GLN A 23 0.03 6.68 -2.47
N LEU A 24 -0.02 5.41 -2.07
CA LEU A 24 -0.96 4.93 -1.05
C LEU A 24 -0.79 5.67 0.26
N LYS A 25 0.45 5.85 0.73
CA LYS A 25 0.73 6.58 1.97
C LYS A 25 0.27 8.04 1.91
N ARG A 26 0.47 8.71 0.77
CA ARG A 26 0.01 10.10 0.58
C ARG A 26 -1.50 10.20 0.65
N ILE A 27 -2.24 9.28 0.00
CA ILE A 27 -3.70 9.30 0.03
C ILE A 27 -4.22 9.00 1.44
N LEU A 28 -3.68 8.00 2.12
CA LEU A 28 -4.07 7.67 3.50
C LEU A 28 -3.79 8.83 4.48
N SER A 29 -2.76 9.63 4.23
CA SER A 29 -2.42 10.79 5.08
C SER A 29 -3.38 11.97 4.91
N ARG A 30 -4.20 12.00 3.84
CA ARG A 30 -5.22 13.03 3.60
C ARG A 30 -6.53 12.76 4.33
N ILE A 31 -6.70 11.58 4.93
CA ILE A 31 -7.94 11.18 5.61
C ILE A 31 -8.38 12.18 6.68
N PRO A 32 -7.52 12.68 7.59
CA PRO A 32 -7.95 13.64 8.62
C PRO A 32 -8.58 14.91 8.06
N ASP A 33 -8.09 15.39 6.91
CA ASP A 33 -8.60 16.61 6.28
C ASP A 33 -9.89 16.33 5.48
N GLU A 34 -9.98 15.15 4.86
CA GLU A 34 -11.02 14.84 3.88
C GLU A 34 -12.25 14.17 4.49
N ILE A 35 -12.11 13.53 5.66
CA ILE A 35 -13.20 12.81 6.34
C ILE A 35 -14.38 13.70 6.74
N ILE A 36 -14.14 15.00 6.91
CA ILE A 36 -15.15 16.00 7.28
C ILE A 36 -16.14 16.25 6.12
N ASP A 37 -15.66 16.21 4.87
CA ASP A 37 -16.50 16.35 3.69
C ASP A 37 -16.83 14.98 3.09
N ARG A 38 -18.08 14.52 3.31
CA ARG A 38 -18.52 13.18 2.89
C ARG A 38 -18.28 12.90 1.41
N LYS A 39 -18.46 13.88 0.52
CA LYS A 39 -18.30 13.68 -0.92
C LYS A 39 -16.83 13.46 -1.27
N THR A 40 -15.94 14.30 -0.77
CA THR A 40 -14.49 14.20 -0.92
C THR A 40 -14.01 12.89 -0.32
N PHE A 41 -14.45 12.56 0.90
CA PHE A 41 -14.05 11.33 1.57
C PHE A 41 -14.42 10.06 0.79
N LEU A 42 -15.61 10.02 0.17
CA LEU A 42 -15.99 8.89 -0.69
C LEU A 42 -15.08 8.74 -1.91
N GLU A 43 -14.63 9.85 -2.52
CA GLU A 43 -13.66 9.82 -3.61
C GLU A 43 -12.28 9.35 -3.10
N THR A 44 -11.84 9.80 -1.93
CA THR A 44 -10.60 9.35 -1.28
C THR A 44 -10.63 7.84 -1.01
N ILE A 45 -11.75 7.31 -0.52
CA ILE A 45 -11.91 5.86 -0.30
C ILE A 45 -11.78 5.08 -1.61
N LYS A 46 -12.38 5.56 -2.71
CA LYS A 46 -12.24 4.94 -4.03
C LYS A 46 -10.78 4.99 -4.50
N GLU A 47 -10.10 6.12 -4.29
CA GLU A 47 -8.68 6.29 -4.63
C GLU A 47 -7.79 5.33 -3.84
N ILE A 48 -8.05 5.17 -2.54
CA ILE A 48 -7.37 4.21 -1.66
C ILE A 48 -7.59 2.78 -2.17
N ALA A 49 -8.83 2.39 -2.46
CA ALA A 49 -9.14 1.04 -2.93
C ALA A 49 -8.42 0.73 -4.26
N SER A 50 -8.42 1.68 -5.20
CA SER A 50 -7.67 1.58 -6.46
C SER A 50 -6.17 1.42 -6.23
N THR A 51 -5.61 2.21 -5.31
CA THR A 51 -4.17 2.22 -5.03
C THR A 51 -3.72 0.97 -4.26
N ILE A 52 -4.53 0.46 -3.34
CA ILE A 52 -4.31 -0.83 -2.66
C ILE A 52 -4.18 -1.96 -3.67
N LYS A 53 -5.08 -2.03 -4.66
CA LYS A 53 -5.01 -3.03 -5.73
C LYS A 53 -3.69 -2.91 -6.50
N LYS A 54 -3.31 -1.70 -6.90
CA LYS A 54 -2.04 -1.44 -7.61
C LYS A 54 -0.80 -1.82 -6.79
N VAL A 55 -0.81 -1.61 -5.47
CA VAL A 55 0.26 -2.06 -4.57
C VAL A 55 0.33 -3.59 -4.54
N LEU A 56 -0.80 -4.28 -4.39
CA LEU A 56 -0.86 -5.74 -4.38
C LEU A 56 -0.36 -6.36 -5.69
N ASP A 57 -0.77 -5.80 -6.83
CA ASP A 57 -0.31 -6.23 -8.16
C ASP A 57 1.22 -6.05 -8.31
N ALA A 58 1.76 -4.91 -7.84
CA ALA A 58 3.19 -4.65 -7.85
C ALA A 58 3.98 -5.58 -6.92
N VAL A 59 3.46 -5.89 -5.72
CA VAL A 59 4.06 -6.88 -4.82
C VAL A 59 4.10 -8.26 -5.47
N ALA A 60 3.02 -8.68 -6.15
CA ALA A 60 3.00 -9.96 -6.85
C ALA A 60 4.05 -10.03 -7.97
N ALA A 61 4.21 -8.95 -8.74
CA ALA A 61 5.24 -8.85 -9.77
C ALA A 61 6.67 -8.93 -9.19
N VAL A 62 6.93 -8.24 -8.07
CA VAL A 62 8.22 -8.30 -7.37
C VAL A 62 8.47 -9.70 -6.79
N SER A 63 7.48 -10.32 -6.12
CA SER A 63 7.58 -11.68 -5.57
C SER A 63 7.99 -12.71 -6.64
N ALA A 64 7.51 -12.56 -7.88
CA ALA A 64 7.85 -13.45 -8.99
C ALA A 64 9.33 -13.33 -9.44
N LEU A 65 9.94 -12.17 -9.22
CA LEU A 65 11.34 -11.91 -9.57
C LEU A 65 12.33 -12.28 -8.47
N VAL A 66 11.89 -12.42 -7.22
CA VAL A 66 12.77 -12.74 -6.08
C VAL A 66 13.21 -14.21 -6.17
N PRO A 67 14.51 -14.52 -6.38
CA PRO A 67 14.99 -15.90 -6.53
C PRO A 67 15.07 -16.65 -5.19
N ASN A 68 15.30 -15.92 -4.08
CA ASN A 68 15.42 -16.51 -2.76
C ASN A 68 14.04 -16.96 -2.22
N PRO A 69 13.82 -18.27 -1.96
CA PRO A 69 12.52 -18.77 -1.53
C PRO A 69 12.10 -18.26 -0.14
N ASN A 70 13.05 -18.03 0.77
CA ASN A 70 12.77 -17.49 2.11
C ASN A 70 12.32 -16.02 2.02
N ALA A 71 12.99 -15.22 1.18
CA ALA A 71 12.61 -13.83 0.94
C ALA A 71 11.22 -13.74 0.27
N ARG A 72 10.94 -14.63 -0.70
CA ARG A 72 9.62 -14.73 -1.34
C ARG A 72 8.53 -15.12 -0.35
N ALA A 73 8.77 -16.11 0.51
CA ALA A 73 7.81 -16.53 1.54
C ALA A 73 7.48 -15.39 2.52
N LEU A 74 8.48 -14.60 2.91
CA LEU A 74 8.31 -13.42 3.76
C LEU A 74 7.50 -12.32 3.05
N LEU A 75 7.74 -12.06 1.76
CA LEU A 75 6.93 -11.11 0.98
C LEU A 75 5.46 -11.54 0.91
N GLU A 76 5.19 -12.83 0.67
CA GLU A 76 3.82 -13.35 0.67
C GLU A 76 3.18 -13.32 2.08
N GLN A 77 3.95 -13.46 3.15
CA GLN A 77 3.47 -13.20 4.50
C GLN A 77 3.07 -11.73 4.68
N ARG A 78 3.94 -10.79 4.31
CA ARG A 78 3.66 -9.34 4.42
C ARG A 78 2.46 -8.91 3.57
N LYS A 79 2.31 -9.49 2.38
CA LYS A 79 1.13 -9.31 1.53
C LYS A 79 -0.15 -9.78 2.23
N ARG A 80 -0.14 -10.96 2.87
CA ARG A 80 -1.29 -11.48 3.64
C ARG A 80 -1.65 -10.57 4.81
N GLU A 81 -0.66 -10.07 5.54
CA GLU A 81 -0.88 -9.11 6.62
C GLU A 81 -1.46 -7.80 6.10
N PHE A 82 -0.92 -7.25 5.01
CA PHE A 82 -1.44 -6.05 4.36
C PHE A 82 -2.91 -6.21 3.94
N VAL A 83 -3.28 -7.36 3.33
CA VAL A 83 -4.68 -7.68 3.00
C VAL A 83 -5.58 -7.77 4.24
N LYS A 84 -5.06 -8.31 5.35
CA LYS A 84 -5.81 -8.35 6.62
C LYS A 84 -6.11 -6.94 7.12
N TYR A 85 -5.12 -6.04 7.11
CA TYR A 85 -5.31 -4.65 7.53
C TYR A 85 -6.17 -3.84 6.55
N SER A 86 -6.11 -4.12 5.24
CA SER A 86 -6.99 -3.46 4.26
C SER A 86 -8.46 -3.84 4.47
N LYS A 87 -8.74 -5.11 4.76
CA LYS A 87 -10.09 -5.57 5.13
C LYS A 87 -10.56 -4.92 6.42
N ARG A 88 -9.69 -4.83 7.45
CA ARG A 88 -10.00 -4.14 8.70
C ARG A 88 -10.36 -2.68 8.47
N PHE A 89 -9.58 -1.96 7.65
CA PHE A 89 -9.88 -0.59 7.25
C PHE A 89 -11.27 -0.48 6.61
N SER A 90 -11.62 -1.37 5.68
CA SER A 90 -12.96 -1.39 5.09
C SER A 90 -14.09 -1.65 6.11
N THR A 91 -13.87 -2.53 7.09
CA THR A 91 -14.83 -2.74 8.19
C THR A 91 -14.97 -1.48 9.04
N THR A 92 -13.87 -0.84 9.41
CA THR A 92 -13.86 0.40 10.19
C THR A 92 -14.54 1.55 9.45
N LEU A 93 -14.42 1.65 8.13
CA LEU A 93 -15.20 2.61 7.34
C LEU A 93 -16.72 2.36 7.45
N LYS A 94 -17.15 1.09 7.44
CA LYS A 94 -18.58 0.75 7.61
C LYS A 94 -19.09 1.14 9.00
N GLU A 95 -18.29 0.91 10.03
CA GLU A 95 -18.58 1.33 11.40
C GLU A 95 -18.63 2.86 11.50
N TYR A 96 -17.67 3.57 10.91
CA TYR A 96 -17.67 5.03 10.83
C TYR A 96 -18.95 5.60 10.20
N PHE A 97 -19.40 5.06 9.05
CA PHE A 97 -20.63 5.51 8.42
C PHE A 97 -21.90 5.22 9.24
N ARG A 98 -21.82 4.36 10.27
CA ARG A 98 -22.91 4.05 11.19
C ARG A 98 -22.85 4.89 12.46
N ASP A 99 -21.68 4.95 13.08
CA ASP A 99 -21.49 5.45 14.44
C ASP A 99 -20.86 6.86 14.47
N GLY A 100 -20.34 7.34 13.33
CA GLY A 100 -19.72 8.66 13.20
C GLY A 100 -18.33 8.80 13.83
N LEU A 101 -17.76 7.73 14.38
CA LEU A 101 -16.48 7.77 15.10
C LEU A 101 -15.29 7.79 14.13
N GLU A 102 -14.57 8.90 14.08
CA GLU A 102 -13.44 9.12 13.15
C GLU A 102 -12.12 8.47 13.63
N ASN A 103 -11.85 8.48 14.94
CA ASN A 103 -10.59 7.98 15.51
C ASN A 103 -10.21 6.56 15.06
N PRO A 104 -11.14 5.59 15.00
CA PRO A 104 -10.86 4.26 14.44
C PRO A 104 -10.37 4.30 12.98
N VAL A 105 -10.91 5.21 12.15
CA VAL A 105 -10.51 5.37 10.74
C VAL A 105 -9.07 5.85 10.66
N TYR A 106 -8.68 6.83 11.48
CA TYR A 106 -7.29 7.32 11.55
C TYR A 106 -6.31 6.23 11.94
N LEU A 107 -6.63 5.47 13.01
CA LEU A 107 -5.78 4.36 13.46
C LEU A 107 -5.66 3.27 12.40
N SER A 108 -6.77 2.89 11.75
CA SER A 108 -6.75 1.87 10.69
C SER A 108 -5.97 2.32 9.45
N ALA A 109 -6.00 3.60 9.09
CA ALA A 109 -5.16 4.18 8.05
C ALA A 109 -3.67 4.14 8.40
N LEU A 110 -3.31 4.52 9.63
CA LEU A 110 -1.92 4.43 10.13
C LEU A 110 -1.38 3.00 10.09
N TYR A 111 -2.21 2.01 10.45
CA TYR A 111 -1.82 0.61 10.32
C TYR A 111 -1.53 0.23 8.87
N LEU A 112 -2.33 0.69 7.90
CA LEU A 112 -2.06 0.45 6.47
C LEU A 112 -0.77 1.11 5.99
N ILE A 113 -0.46 2.33 6.45
CA ILE A 113 0.81 3.00 6.18
C ILE A 113 1.98 2.16 6.71
N ASN A 114 1.87 1.67 7.95
CA ASN A 114 2.90 0.84 8.56
C ASN A 114 3.09 -0.48 7.80
N GLN A 115 2.02 -1.17 7.42
CA GLN A 115 2.11 -2.40 6.62
C GLN A 115 2.74 -2.15 5.24
N THR A 116 2.45 -0.99 4.64
CA THR A 116 3.09 -0.57 3.38
C THR A 116 4.60 -0.40 3.58
N ASN A 117 5.04 0.24 4.67
CA ASN A 117 6.46 0.39 4.98
C ASN A 117 7.14 -0.97 5.23
N LEU A 118 6.47 -1.88 5.93
CA LEU A 118 6.97 -3.23 6.18
C LEU A 118 7.17 -4.06 4.90
N ILE A 119 6.31 -3.88 3.89
CA ILE A 119 6.53 -4.47 2.56
C ILE A 119 7.78 -3.88 1.92
N MET A 120 7.90 -2.55 1.92
CA MET A 120 9.05 -1.86 1.32
C MET A 120 10.39 -2.23 1.97
N MET A 121 10.43 -2.37 3.29
CA MET A 121 11.64 -2.80 4.01
C MET A 121 12.05 -4.21 3.61
N THR A 122 11.10 -5.16 3.56
CA THR A 122 11.39 -6.54 3.15
C THR A 122 11.96 -6.60 1.73
N VAL A 123 11.49 -5.73 0.85
CA VAL A 123 12.00 -5.64 -0.52
C VAL A 123 13.40 -5.03 -0.56
N LYS A 124 13.66 -3.99 0.24
CA LYS A 124 14.96 -3.31 0.31
C LYS A 124 16.05 -4.23 0.88
N ASP A 125 15.81 -4.86 2.03
CA ASP A 125 16.78 -5.72 2.74
C ASP A 125 17.15 -7.02 1.99
N ARG A 126 16.53 -7.30 0.84
CA ARG A 126 16.69 -8.54 0.07
C ARG A 126 17.12 -8.32 -1.38
N CYS A 127 17.26 -7.07 -1.81
CA CYS A 127 17.74 -6.68 -3.13
C CYS A 127 19.13 -6.02 -3.12
N GLU A 128 19.67 -5.76 -1.93
CA GLU A 128 21.10 -5.49 -1.66
C GLU A 128 21.78 -6.80 -1.24
#